data_AF-A0A958SY86-F1
#
_entry.id   AF-A0A958SY86-F1
#
_cell.length_a   1.000
_cell.length_b   1.000
_cell.length_c   1.000
_cell.angle_alpha   90.00
_cell.angle_beta   90.00
_cell.angle_gamma   90.00
#
_symmetry.space_group_name_H-M   'P 1'
#
loop_
_entity.id
_entity.type
_entity.pdbx_description
1 polymer ?
#
loop_
_entity_poly.entity_id
_entity_poly.type
_entity_poly.pdbx_seq_one_letter_code
_entity_poly.pdbx_strand_id
1 'polypeptide(L)'
;MKDPQSVVISEELATKQFGTTDAVGKTLMLREGEAFVPYTVTAITKKCPQNSSIKFDMLLPFKASNEEMANGENWFNSFLNTFVTVKPGSNLGLVNDKIQKTYL
;
A
#
# COMPACT_ATOMS: atom_id res chain seq x y z
N MET A 1 3.20 2.09 9.08
CA MET A 1 4.67 1.95 9.16
C MET A 1 5.25 3.31 9.49
N LYS A 2 6.22 3.42 10.40
CA LYS A 2 6.81 4.72 10.80
C LYS A 2 8.16 5.01 10.13
N ASP A 3 8.83 3.97 9.61
CA ASP A 3 10.15 4.09 8.98
C ASP A 3 10.02 4.17 7.44
N PRO A 4 10.54 5.22 6.78
CA PRO A 4 10.53 5.36 5.33
C PRO A 4 11.27 4.26 4.56
N GLN A 5 12.19 3.53 5.20
CA GLN A 5 12.95 2.42 4.63
C GLN A 5 12.51 1.07 5.22
N SER A 6 11.24 0.97 5.59
CA SER A 6 10.60 -0.29 5.94
C SER A 6 9.91 -0.94 4.75
N VAL A 7 9.88 -2.27 4.74
CA VAL A 7 9.09 -3.04 3.78
C VAL A 7 8.30 -4.13 4.51
N VAL A 8 7.09 -4.38 4.05
CA VAL A 8 6.31 -5.57 4.42
C VAL A 8 6.24 -6.46 3.20
N ILE A 9 6.48 -7.76 3.36
CA ILE A 9 6.49 -8.72 2.25
C ILE A 9 5.61 -9.92 2.52
N SER A 10 5.16 -10.59 1.45
CA SER A 10 4.43 -11.85 1.56
C SER A 10 5.33 -13.00 2.03
N GLU A 11 4.75 -14.03 2.66
CA GLU A 11 5.45 -15.29 2.99
C GLU A 11 6.15 -15.91 1.78
N GLU A 12 5.51 -15.82 0.60
CA GLU A 12 6.04 -16.32 -0.68
C GLU A 12 7.29 -15.54 -1.10
N LEU A 13 7.25 -14.20 -1.02
CA LEU A 13 8.41 -13.37 -1.33
C LEU A 13 9.53 -13.55 -0.31
N ALA A 14 9.21 -13.67 0.98
CA ALA A 14 10.20 -13.92 2.03
C ALA A 14 10.96 -15.23 1.79
N THR A 15 10.23 -16.30 1.48
CA THR A 15 10.82 -17.60 1.15
C THR A 15 11.67 -17.51 -0.12
N LYS A 16 11.20 -16.80 -1.15
CA LYS A 16 11.94 -16.62 -2.41
C LYS A 16 13.24 -15.83 -2.23
N GLN A 17 13.25 -14.80 -1.37
CA GLN A 17 14.42 -13.92 -1.19
C GLN A 17 15.38 -14.43 -0.12
N PHE A 18 14.87 -15.04 0.95
CA PHE A 18 15.67 -15.37 2.14
C PHE A 18 15.67 -16.86 2.48
N GLY A 19 14.93 -17.70 1.75
CA GLY A 19 14.77 -19.13 2.03
C GLY A 19 13.91 -19.43 3.27
N THR A 20 13.33 -18.43 3.91
CA THR A 20 12.57 -18.56 5.16
C THR A 20 11.54 -17.44 5.30
N THR A 21 10.46 -17.72 6.02
CA THR A 21 9.50 -16.70 6.49
C THR A 21 9.99 -15.97 7.74
N ASP A 22 11.04 -16.43 8.41
CA ASP A 22 11.71 -15.70 9.49
C ASP A 22 12.70 -14.68 8.91
N ALA A 23 12.14 -13.66 8.25
CA ALA A 23 12.88 -12.65 7.52
C ALA A 23 12.70 -11.23 8.08
N VAL A 24 11.98 -11.06 9.18
CA VAL A 24 11.89 -9.77 9.88
C VAL A 24 13.28 -9.34 10.35
N GLY A 25 13.61 -8.07 10.16
CA GLY A 25 14.94 -7.50 10.45
C GLY A 25 15.97 -7.72 9.35
N LYS A 26 15.70 -8.54 8.33
CA LYS A 26 16.60 -8.69 7.18
C LYS A 26 16.50 -7.51 6.22
N THR A 27 17.57 -7.26 5.49
CA THR A 27 17.62 -6.23 4.46
C THR A 27 17.22 -6.80 3.10
N LEU A 28 16.30 -6.12 2.43
CA LEU A 28 15.92 -6.34 1.04
C LEU A 28 16.41 -5.15 0.20
N MET A 29 17.18 -5.43 -0.85
CA MET A 29 17.65 -4.38 -1.77
C MET A 29 16.60 -4.15 -2.85
N LEU A 30 16.05 -2.93 -2.92
CA LEU A 30 15.07 -2.53 -3.92
C LEU A 30 15.70 -1.60 -4.94
N ARG A 31 15.40 -1.81 -6.23
CA ARG A 31 15.87 -0.91 -7.28
C ARG A 31 15.01 0.35 -7.31
N GLU A 32 15.64 1.50 -7.07
CA GLU A 32 15.05 2.83 -7.23
C GLU A 32 15.85 3.59 -8.29
N GLY A 33 15.27 3.72 -9.49
CA GLY A 33 16.00 4.23 -10.66
C GLY A 33 17.22 3.35 -10.99
N GLU A 34 18.41 3.94 -10.91
CA GLU A 34 19.69 3.25 -11.18
C GLU A 34 20.37 2.71 -9.91
N ALA A 35 19.83 2.98 -8.72
CA ALA A 35 20.43 2.58 -7.45
C ALA A 35 19.67 1.42 -6.80
N PHE A 36 20.37 0.63 -5.99
CA PHE A 36 19.77 -0.31 -5.06
C PHE A 36 19.74 0.30 -3.66
N VAL A 37 18.54 0.47 -3.12
CA VAL A 37 18.29 1.08 -1.82
C VAL A 37 17.94 -0.03 -0.82
N PRO A 38 18.57 -0.06 0.37
CA PRO A 38 18.26 -1.05 1.39
C PRO A 38 16.93 -0.73 2.09
N TYR A 39 16.08 -1.74 2.23
CA TYR A 39 14.86 -1.71 3.03
C TYR A 39 14.89 -2.79 4.09
N THR A 40 14.47 -2.46 5.31
CA THR A 40 14.35 -3.43 6.40
C THR A 40 12.99 -4.10 6.36
N VAL A 41 12.96 -5.42 6.33
CA VAL A 41 11.72 -6.19 6.43
C VAL A 41 11.16 -6.04 7.84
N THR A 42 9.99 -5.41 7.97
CA THR A 42 9.38 -5.12 9.28
C THR A 42 8.21 -6.04 9.61
N ALA A 43 7.61 -6.67 8.61
CA ALA A 43 6.58 -7.68 8.81
C ALA A 43 6.50 -8.63 7.61
N ILE A 44 5.99 -9.83 7.90
CA ILE A 44 5.65 -10.85 6.91
C ILE A 44 4.14 -11.05 6.94
N THR A 45 3.51 -11.02 5.77
CA THR A 45 2.06 -11.21 5.65
C THR A 45 1.72 -12.52 5.00
N LYS A 46 0.61 -13.12 5.45
CA LYS A 46 -0.02 -14.22 4.71
C LYS A 46 -0.38 -13.81 3.29
N LYS A 47 -0.45 -14.80 2.41
CA LYS A 47 -0.90 -14.59 1.03
C LYS A 47 -2.31 -13.98 1.00
N CYS A 48 -2.50 -12.99 0.13
CA CYS A 48 -3.82 -12.42 -0.13
C CYS A 48 -4.76 -13.51 -0.68
N PRO A 49 -6.06 -13.54 -0.30
CA PRO A 49 -7.03 -14.46 -0.87
C PRO A 49 -7.09 -14.38 -2.39
N GLN A 50 -7.31 -15.51 -3.06
CA GLN A 50 -7.31 -15.57 -4.53
C GLN A 50 -8.38 -14.66 -5.16
N ASN A 51 -9.51 -14.49 -4.48
CA ASN A 51 -10.65 -13.65 -4.86
C ASN A 51 -10.58 -12.22 -4.30
N SER A 52 -9.41 -11.77 -3.81
CA SER A 52 -9.22 -10.39 -3.35
C SER A 52 -8.90 -9.46 -4.52
N SER A 53 -9.53 -8.28 -4.55
CA SER A 53 -9.12 -7.17 -5.42
C SER A 53 -7.81 -6.52 -4.98
N ILE A 54 -7.41 -6.70 -3.72
CA ILE A 54 -6.14 -6.25 -3.17
C ILE A 54 -5.17 -7.44 -3.18
N LYS A 55 -4.14 -7.39 -4.01
CA LYS A 55 -3.07 -8.39 -4.10
C LYS A 55 -1.72 -7.69 -4.11
N PHE A 56 -0.79 -8.16 -3.30
CA PHE A 56 0.56 -7.62 -3.22
C PHE A 56 1.54 -8.71 -2.77
N ASP A 57 2.78 -8.58 -3.21
CA ASP A 57 3.92 -9.32 -2.64
C ASP A 57 4.76 -8.43 -1.72
N MET A 58 4.63 -7.11 -1.86
CA MET A 58 5.38 -6.10 -1.14
C MET A 58 4.52 -4.87 -0.88
N LEU A 59 4.63 -4.29 0.31
CA LEU A 59 4.09 -2.98 0.65
C LEU A 59 5.21 -2.07 1.13
N LEU A 60 5.24 -0.88 0.55
CA LEU A 60 6.17 0.19 0.91
C LEU A 60 5.40 1.35 1.55
N PRO A 61 6.04 2.14 2.43
CA PRO A 61 5.46 3.37 2.94
C PRO A 61 5.07 4.26 1.76
N PHE A 62 3.81 4.73 1.78
CA PHE A 62 3.36 5.67 0.77
C PHE A 62 4.18 6.97 0.89
N LYS A 63 4.88 7.32 -0.19
CA LYS A 63 5.67 8.54 -0.32
C LYS A 63 5.14 9.29 -1.54
N ALA A 64 4.27 10.27 -1.32
CA ALA A 64 3.94 11.21 -2.38
C ALA A 64 5.11 12.20 -2.51
N SER A 65 5.59 12.39 -3.73
CA SER A 65 6.51 13.48 -4.05
C SER A 65 5.85 14.83 -3.83
N ASN A 66 6.64 15.88 -3.64
CA ASN A 66 6.12 17.25 -3.54
C ASN A 66 5.35 17.66 -4.80
N GLU A 67 5.71 17.12 -5.97
CA GLU A 67 5.01 17.37 -7.23
C GLU A 67 3.64 16.68 -7.26
N GLU A 68 3.56 15.42 -6.83
CA GLU A 68 2.28 14.71 -6.66
C GLU A 68 1.39 15.39 -5.61
N MET A 69 1.97 15.89 -4.52
CA MET A 69 1.25 16.65 -3.49
C MET A 69 0.82 18.04 -3.97
N ALA A 70 1.64 18.72 -4.79
CA ALA A 70 1.30 20.03 -5.34
C ALA A 70 0.12 19.97 -6.31
N ASN A 71 -0.12 18.82 -6.93
CA ASN A 71 -1.32 18.53 -7.72
C ASN A 71 -2.44 17.87 -6.89
N GLY A 72 -2.34 17.90 -5.56
CA GLY A 72 -3.26 17.20 -4.64
C GLY A 72 -4.70 17.73 -4.65
N GLU A 73 -4.94 18.93 -5.17
CA GLU A 73 -6.28 19.49 -5.37
C GLU A 73 -6.90 19.10 -6.72
N ASN A 74 -6.17 18.38 -7.57
CA ASN A 74 -6.69 17.91 -8.84
C ASN A 74 -7.59 16.69 -8.63
N TRP A 75 -8.90 16.94 -8.50
CA TRP A 75 -9.94 15.92 -8.39
C TRP A 75 -10.02 14.95 -9.58
N PHE A 76 -9.40 15.28 -10.72
CA PHE A 76 -9.33 14.37 -11.88
C PHE A 76 -8.13 13.42 -11.83
N ASN A 77 -7.29 13.49 -10.78
CA ASN A 77 -6.16 12.58 -10.62
C ASN A 77 -6.63 11.23 -10.02
N SER A 78 -6.54 10.16 -10.81
CA SER A 78 -7.07 8.82 -10.47
C SER A 78 -5.99 7.76 -10.21
N PHE A 79 -4.76 8.18 -9.90
CA PHE A 79 -3.62 7.27 -9.69
C PHE A 79 -3.70 6.38 -8.43
N LEU A 80 -4.61 6.68 -7.48
CA LEU A 80 -4.78 5.93 -6.24
C LEU A 80 -6.13 5.20 -6.18
N ASN A 81 -6.08 3.91 -5.85
CA ASN A 81 -7.26 3.17 -5.41
C ASN A 81 -7.65 3.62 -3.99
N THR A 82 -8.82 4.21 -3.84
CA THR A 82 -9.31 4.72 -2.55
C THR A 82 -10.43 3.84 -2.02
N PHE A 83 -10.28 3.37 -0.79
CA PHE A 83 -11.29 2.57 -0.08
C PHE A 83 -11.73 3.33 1.17
N VAL A 84 -13.04 3.34 1.44
CA VAL A 84 -13.62 3.99 2.62
C VAL A 84 -14.31 2.96 3.50
N THR A 85 -14.12 3.07 4.81
CA THR A 85 -14.85 2.25 5.81
C THR A 85 -15.88 3.14 6.48
N VAL A 86 -17.15 2.75 6.40
CA VAL A 86 -18.25 3.47 7.07
C VAL A 86 -18.45 2.96 8.50
N LYS A 87 -19.03 3.81 9.36
CA LYS A 87 -19.41 3.37 10.71
C LYS A 87 -20.48 2.27 10.63
N PRO A 88 -20.44 1.25 11.51
CA PRO A 88 -21.50 0.25 11.58
C PRO A 88 -22.88 0.90 11.72
N GLY A 89 -23.88 0.39 11.00
CA GLY A 89 -25.24 0.94 10.99
C GLY A 89 -25.45 2.19 10.13
N SER A 90 -24.42 2.68 9.42
CA SER A 90 -24.59 3.78 8.46
C SER A 90 -25.49 3.38 7.30
N ASN A 91 -26.34 4.31 6.84
CA ASN A 91 -27.11 4.12 5.60
C ASN A 91 -26.19 4.32 4.39
N LEU A 92 -25.85 3.22 3.71
CA LEU A 92 -24.95 3.24 2.55
C LEU A 92 -25.48 4.08 1.38
N GLY A 93 -26.80 4.09 1.14
CA GLY A 93 -27.42 4.92 0.11
C GLY A 93 -27.17 6.41 0.38
N LEU A 94 -27.44 6.86 1.61
CA LEU A 94 -27.20 8.26 2.00
C LEU A 94 -25.72 8.65 1.96
N VAL A 95 -24.82 7.73 2.28
CA VAL A 95 -23.36 7.97 2.15
C VAL A 95 -23.00 8.13 0.66
N ASN A 96 -23.49 7.24 -0.20
CA ASN A 96 -23.22 7.29 -1.63
C ASN A 96 -23.77 8.57 -2.27
N ASP A 97 -25.01 8.96 -1.94
CA ASP A 97 -25.63 10.20 -2.44
C ASP A 97 -24.81 11.44 -2.07
N LYS A 98 -24.26 11.47 -0.85
CA LYS A 98 -23.40 12.57 -0.41
C LYS A 98 -22.07 12.59 -1.15
N ILE A 99 -21.43 11.44 -1.35
CA ILE A 99 -20.16 11.35 -2.08
C ILE A 99 -20.36 11.82 -3.52
N GLN A 100 -21.43 11.37 -4.19
CA GLN A 100 -21.72 11.77 -5.56
C GLN A 100 -21.94 13.28 -5.72
N LYS A 101 -22.62 13.93 -4.77
CA LYS A 101 -22.84 15.40 -4.78
C LYS A 101 -21.57 16.23 -4.57
N THR A 102 -20.51 15.66 -4.01
CA THR A 102 -19.24 16.36 -3.81
C THR A 102 -18.30 16.18 -5.00
N TYR A 103 -18.46 15.08 -5.75
CA TYR A 103 -17.61 14.72 -6.88
C TYR A 103 -18.16 15.17 -8.24
N LEU A 104 -19.48 15.40 -8.35
CA LEU A 104 -20.18 15.97 -9.50
C LEU A 104 -20.69 17.37 -9.17
#